data_AF-E7GMZ2-F1
#
_entry.id   AF-E7GMZ2-F1
#
_cell.length_a   1.000
_cell.length_b   1.000
_cell.length_c   1.000
_cell.angle_alpha   90.00
_cell.angle_beta   90.00
_cell.angle_gamma   90.00
#
_symmetry.space_group_name_H-M   'P 1'
#
loop_
_entity.id
_entity.type
_entity.pdbx_description
1 polymer ?
#
loop_
_entity_poly.entity_id
_entity_poly.type
_entity_poly.pdbx_seq_one_letter_code
_entity_poly.pdbx_strand_id
1 'polypeptide(L)'
;MGAPTEIAIYTIKYAIATMPIKQRGYNFKQASYMRWAGREVLMRLNKYPQIPPLMVIESFRDECDSYSCLNPKTSYTFSCAKDMLEWIIDLLIS
;
A
#
# COMPACT_ATOMS: atom_id res chain seq x y z
N MET A 1 -21.45 -3.81 10.67
CA MET A 1 -20.36 -3.14 9.95
C MET A 1 -19.22 -2.95 10.93
N GLY A 2 -18.01 -3.42 10.60
CA GLY A 2 -16.83 -3.21 11.45
C GLY A 2 -16.42 -1.73 11.47
N ALA A 3 -15.56 -1.34 12.41
CA ALA A 3 -15.02 0.01 12.43
C ALA A 3 -14.28 0.30 11.10
N PRO A 4 -14.25 1.55 10.61
CA PRO A 4 -13.56 1.90 9.35
C PRO A 4 -12.12 1.35 9.28
N THR A 5 -11.42 1.35 10.40
CA THR A 5 -10.08 0.78 10.55
C THR A 5 -10.03 -0.74 10.37
N GLU A 6 -11.03 -1.47 10.84
CA GLU A 6 -11.10 -2.94 10.66
C GLU A 6 -11.34 -3.30 9.20
N ILE A 7 -12.23 -2.56 8.53
CA ILE A 7 -12.47 -2.70 7.08
C ILE A 7 -11.18 -2.44 6.31
N ALA A 8 -10.49 -1.32 6.61
CA ALA A 8 -9.21 -1.00 5.99
C ALA A 8 -8.17 -2.11 6.19
N ILE A 9 -7.98 -2.58 7.44
CA ILE A 9 -7.06 -3.67 7.76
C ILE A 9 -7.39 -4.95 6.99
N TYR A 10 -8.68 -5.30 6.90
CA TYR A 10 -9.13 -6.46 6.14
C TYR A 10 -8.80 -6.33 4.66
N THR A 11 -9.15 -5.20 4.04
CA THR A 11 -8.88 -4.92 2.62
C THR A 11 -7.39 -4.95 2.30
N ILE A 12 -6.55 -4.38 3.16
CA ILE A 12 -5.09 -4.40 2.98
C ILE A 12 -4.55 -5.83 3.06
N LYS A 13 -5.00 -6.62 4.05
CA LYS A 13 -4.62 -8.03 4.17
C LYS A 13 -5.05 -8.83 2.94
N TYR A 14 -6.26 -8.58 2.45
CA TYR A 14 -6.77 -9.16 1.22
C TYR A 14 -5.87 -8.80 0.04
N ALA A 15 -5.58 -7.52 -0.18
CA ALA A 15 -4.74 -7.05 -1.29
C ALA A 15 -3.33 -7.64 -1.26
N ILE A 16 -2.72 -7.79 -0.06
CA ILE A 16 -1.40 -8.44 0.10
C ILE A 16 -1.45 -9.92 -0.31
N ALA A 17 -2.53 -10.62 0.06
CA ALA A 17 -2.69 -12.05 -0.19
C ALA A 17 -3.08 -12.37 -1.63
N THR A 18 -3.94 -11.54 -2.24
CA THR A 18 -4.47 -11.73 -3.59
C THR A 18 -3.67 -11.03 -4.66
N MET A 19 -2.58 -10.35 -4.28
CA MET A 19 -1.69 -9.66 -5.20
C MET A 19 -1.37 -10.57 -6.41
N PRO A 20 -1.77 -10.19 -7.64
CA PRO A 20 -1.76 -11.07 -8.80
C PRO A 20 -0.36 -11.18 -9.38
N ILE A 21 0.56 -11.83 -8.66
CA ILE A 21 1.97 -11.93 -9.05
C ILE A 21 2.11 -12.61 -10.43
N LYS A 22 1.31 -13.65 -10.69
CA LYS A 22 1.33 -14.35 -11.98
C LYS A 22 0.37 -13.76 -13.02
N GLN A 23 -0.77 -13.20 -12.61
CA GLN A 23 -1.79 -12.70 -13.55
C GLN A 23 -1.48 -11.29 -14.09
N ARG A 24 -0.73 -10.45 -13.36
CA ARG A 24 -0.30 -9.11 -13.82
C ARG A 24 1.13 -9.04 -14.37
N GLY A 25 1.83 -10.18 -14.47
CA GLY A 25 3.20 -10.24 -15.02
C GLY A 25 4.27 -9.59 -14.14
N TYR A 26 4.00 -9.38 -12.85
CA TYR A 26 4.97 -8.78 -11.93
C TYR A 26 6.13 -9.74 -11.64
N ASN A 27 7.35 -9.21 -11.69
CA ASN A 27 8.52 -9.97 -11.26
C ASN A 27 8.58 -10.09 -9.72
N PHE A 28 9.44 -10.98 -9.23
CA PHE A 28 9.59 -11.22 -7.78
C PHE A 28 9.96 -9.96 -6.99
N LYS A 29 10.79 -9.06 -7.56
CA LYS A 29 11.18 -7.82 -6.90
C LYS A 29 9.98 -6.88 -6.75
N GLN A 30 9.22 -6.65 -7.82
CA GLN A 30 8.00 -5.83 -7.80
C GLN A 30 7.03 -6.34 -6.74
N ALA A 31 6.71 -7.63 -6.79
CA ALA A 31 5.82 -8.26 -5.81
C ALA A 31 6.32 -8.09 -4.37
N SER A 32 7.63 -8.16 -4.14
CA SER A 32 8.23 -7.98 -2.82
C SER A 32 8.08 -6.53 -2.32
N TYR A 33 8.31 -5.53 -3.19
CA TYR A 33 8.15 -4.11 -2.83
C TYR A 33 6.69 -3.73 -2.57
N MET A 34 5.76 -4.22 -3.39
CA MET A 34 4.33 -4.01 -3.18
C MET A 34 3.86 -4.63 -1.86
N ARG A 35 4.30 -5.86 -1.55
CA ARG A 35 3.97 -6.50 -0.25
C ARG A 35 4.56 -5.75 0.94
N TRP A 36 5.78 -5.23 0.80
CA TRP A 36 6.38 -4.37 1.81
C TRP A 36 5.50 -3.14 2.07
N ALA A 37 5.06 -2.45 1.01
CA ALA A 37 4.20 -1.27 1.13
C ALA A 37 2.88 -1.58 1.86
N GLY A 38 2.21 -2.69 1.52
CA GLY A 38 0.99 -3.10 2.22
C GLY A 38 1.22 -3.39 3.70
N ARG A 39 2.36 -4.00 4.07
CA ARG A 39 2.72 -4.25 5.48
C ARG A 39 3.04 -2.96 6.23
N GLU A 40 3.70 -2.01 5.58
CA GLU A 40 4.00 -0.70 6.14
C GLU A 40 2.72 0.05 6.50
N VAL A 41 1.69 0.00 5.63
CA VAL A 41 0.37 0.56 5.94
C VAL A 41 -0.25 -0.08 7.18
N LEU A 42 -0.21 -1.41 7.30
CA LEU A 42 -0.74 -2.09 8.50
C LEU A 42 -0.06 -1.60 9.78
N MET A 43 1.28 -1.41 9.72
CA MET A 43 2.03 -0.87 10.85
C MET A 43 1.63 0.57 11.16
N ARG A 44 1.47 1.43 10.14
CA ARG A 44 1.06 2.83 10.30
C ARG A 44 -0.35 2.96 10.85
N LEU A 45 -1.31 2.16 10.38
CA LEU A 45 -2.68 2.15 10.91
C LEU A 45 -2.72 1.77 12.39
N ASN A 46 -1.88 0.81 12.80
CA ASN A 46 -1.75 0.45 14.21
C ASN A 46 -1.09 1.55 15.05
N LYS A 47 -0.13 2.29 14.46
CA LYS A 47 0.56 3.40 15.13
C LYS A 47 -0.33 4.64 15.29
N TYR A 48 -1.24 4.87 14.35
CA TYR A 48 -2.10 6.06 14.29
C TYR A 48 -3.59 5.69 14.24
N PRO A 49 -4.13 5.00 15.27
CA PRO A 49 -5.52 4.51 15.25
C PRO A 49 -6.57 5.63 15.24
N GLN A 50 -6.16 6.85 15.61
CA GLN A 50 -7.03 8.03 15.69
C GLN A 50 -7.19 8.74 14.33
N ILE A 51 -6.32 8.43 13.36
CA ILE A 51 -6.34 9.06 12.04
C ILE A 51 -7.20 8.19 11.12
N PRO A 52 -8.09 8.78 10.32
CA PRO A 52 -8.86 8.03 9.32
C PRO A 52 -7.95 7.16 8.46
N PRO A 53 -8.25 5.86 8.26
CA PRO A 53 -7.37 4.95 7.54
C PRO A 53 -6.99 5.43 6.14
N LEU A 54 -7.94 6.05 5.43
CA LEU A 54 -7.70 6.57 4.08
C LEU A 54 -6.61 7.66 4.09
N MET A 55 -6.65 8.59 5.04
CA MET A 55 -5.62 9.63 5.18
C MET A 55 -4.23 9.05 5.47
N VAL A 56 -4.15 7.97 6.25
CA VAL A 56 -2.88 7.27 6.53
C VAL A 56 -2.31 6.63 5.26
N ILE A 57 -3.18 6.06 4.43
CA ILE A 57 -2.78 5.42 3.17
C ILE A 57 -2.37 6.47 2.13
N GLU A 58 -3.17 7.54 1.97
CA GLU A 58 -2.90 8.64 1.03
C GLU A 58 -1.60 9.36 1.36
N SER A 59 -1.38 9.71 2.63
CA SER A 59 -0.11 10.34 3.05
C SER A 59 1.11 9.46 2.76
N PHE A 60 1.02 8.14 2.99
CA PHE A 60 2.10 7.24 2.66
C PHE A 60 2.30 7.08 1.15
N ARG A 61 1.22 7.13 0.37
CA ARG A 61 1.27 7.11 -1.09
C ARG A 61 1.98 8.34 -1.65
N ASP A 62 1.71 9.52 -1.10
CA ASP A 62 2.36 10.76 -1.49
C ASP A 62 3.84 10.82 -1.06
N GLU A 63 4.18 10.25 0.11
CA GLU A 63 5.58 10.03 0.51
C GLU A 63 6.31 9.12 -0.50
N CYS A 64 5.69 7.99 -0.90
CA CYS A 64 6.29 7.08 -1.88
C CYS A 64 6.48 7.77 -3.24
N ASP A 65 5.50 8.54 -3.71
CA ASP A 65 5.63 9.30 -4.96
C ASP A 65 6.82 10.26 -4.90
N SER A 66 6.91 11.03 -3.81
CA SER A 66 8.01 11.97 -3.57
C SER A 66 9.37 11.26 -3.52
N TYR A 67 9.49 10.18 -2.75
CA TYR A 67 10.74 9.44 -2.62
C TYR A 67 11.17 8.72 -3.90
N SER A 68 10.21 8.38 -4.77
CA SER A 68 10.51 7.78 -6.07
C SER A 68 11.34 8.69 -6.97
N CYS A 69 11.25 10.02 -6.77
CA CYS A 69 11.96 11.03 -7.55
C CYS A 69 13.32 11.43 -6.96
N LEU A 70 13.60 11.13 -5.68
CA LEU A 70 14.80 11.64 -5.00
C LEU A 70 16.07 10.82 -5.25
N ASN A 71 15.95 9.49 -5.36
CA ASN A 71 17.10 8.61 -5.49
C ASN A 71 16.83 7.51 -6.53
N PRO A 72 17.57 7.50 -7.66
CA PRO A 72 17.39 6.50 -8.71
C PRO A 72 17.49 5.05 -8.23
N LYS A 73 18.29 4.78 -7.18
CA LYS A 73 18.47 3.43 -6.64
C LYS A 73 17.23 2.91 -5.92
N THR A 74 16.46 3.79 -5.30
CA THR A 74 15.23 3.44 -4.56
C THR A 74 13.96 3.79 -5.33
N SER A 75 14.09 4.51 -6.45
CA SER A 75 12.99 4.97 -7.30
C SER A 75 12.01 3.85 -7.63
N TYR A 76 12.53 2.72 -8.11
CA TYR A 76 11.70 1.58 -8.48
C TYR A 76 10.94 0.95 -7.31
N THR A 77 11.56 0.88 -6.12
CA THR A 77 10.91 0.37 -4.91
C THR A 77 9.73 1.25 -4.52
N PHE A 78 9.91 2.56 -4.51
CA PHE A 78 8.85 3.50 -4.13
C PHE A 78 7.76 3.64 -5.20
N SER A 79 8.10 3.52 -6.49
CA SER A 79 7.11 3.45 -7.56
C SER A 79 6.24 2.20 -7.43
N CYS A 80 6.83 1.02 -7.17
CA CYS A 80 6.04 -0.20 -6.90
C CYS A 80 5.18 -0.05 -5.64
N ALA A 81 5.69 0.61 -4.59
CA ALA A 81 4.93 0.87 -3.39
C ALA A 81 3.72 1.77 -3.66
N LYS A 82 3.90 2.85 -4.44
CA LYS A 82 2.83 3.74 -4.88
C LYS A 82 1.72 2.97 -5.61
N ASP A 83 2.06 2.15 -6.59
CA ASP A 83 1.08 1.35 -7.35
C ASP A 83 0.24 0.45 -6.45
N MET A 84 0.86 -0.14 -5.41
CA MET A 84 0.13 -0.94 -4.43
C MET A 84 -0.85 -0.09 -3.61
N LEU A 85 -0.42 1.11 -3.20
CA LEU A 85 -1.23 1.99 -2.36
C LEU A 85 -2.41 2.57 -3.14
N GLU A 86 -2.22 2.94 -4.40
CA GLU A 86 -3.31 3.35 -5.29
C GLU A 86 -4.33 2.22 -5.44
N TRP A 87 -3.88 0.98 -5.65
CA TRP A 87 -4.79 -0.15 -5.73
C TRP A 87 -5.55 -0.41 -4.41
N ILE A 88 -4.90 -0.24 -3.25
CA ILE A 88 -5.59 -0.35 -1.95
C ILE A 88 -6.64 0.76 -1.79
N ILE A 89 -6.32 1.99 -2.17
CA ILE A 89 -7.26 3.12 -2.14
C ILE A 89 -8.47 2.81 -3.01
N ASP A 90 -8.24 2.38 -4.26
CA ASP A 90 -9.30 1.99 -5.19
C ASP A 90 -10.22 0.92 -4.57
N LEU A 91 -9.65 -0.11 -3.93
CA LEU A 91 -10.42 -1.17 -3.27
C LEU A 91 -11.24 -0.69 -2.06
N LEU A 92 -10.87 0.44 -1.43
CA LEU A 92 -11.58 1.00 -0.29
C LEU A 92 -12.69 1.97 -0.68
N ILE A 93 -12.57 2.60 -1.84
CA ILE A 93 -13.54 3.59 -2.34
C ILE A 93 -14.50 3.04 -3.40
N SER A 94 -14.24 1.82 -3.91
CA SER A 94 -15.12 1.08 -4.82
C SER A 94 -16.30 0.45 -4.08
#